data_AF-A0A948W140-F1
#
_entry.id   AF-A0A948W140-F1
#
_cell.length_a   1.000
_cell.length_b   1.000
_cell.length_c   1.000
_cell.angle_alpha   90.00
_cell.angle_beta   90.00
_cell.angle_gamma   90.00
#
_symmetry.space_group_name_H-M   'P 1'
#
loop_
_entity.id
_entity.type
_entity.pdbx_description
1 polymer ?
#
loop_
_entity_poly.entity_id
_entity_poly.type
_entity_poly.pdbx_seq_one_letter_code
_entity_poly.pdbx_strand_id
1 'polypeptide(L)'
;MKSFRKILIIIFVALIIVLAILFILRSFFCVKEGQEFSPDPFPDIFKKVRCCWGLTPKIAAIAEDDGSCSYPLCNCYICIKCGDNICGNYENKCNCPADCKNK
;
A
#
# COMPACT_ATOMS: atom_id res chain seq x y z
N MET A 1 9.68 46.71 7.64
CA MET A 1 8.69 45.69 8.10
C MET A 1 7.79 45.10 7.01
N LYS A 2 7.28 45.85 6.01
CA LYS A 2 6.40 45.29 4.94
C LYS A 2 7.10 44.28 4.01
N SER A 3 8.40 44.45 3.74
CA SER A 3 9.18 43.56 2.86
C SER A 3 9.39 42.16 3.48
N PHE A 4 9.64 42.11 4.80
CA PHE A 4 9.85 40.86 5.53
C PHE A 4 8.61 39.93 5.52
N ARG A 5 7.40 40.50 5.65
CA ARG A 5 6.16 39.72 5.57
C ARG A 5 5.93 39.10 4.19
N LYS A 6 6.32 39.78 3.10
CA LYS A 6 6.20 39.24 1.74
C LYS A 6 7.16 38.06 1.52
N ILE A 7 8.40 38.18 2.00
CA ILE A 7 9.40 37.11 1.94
C ILE A 7 8.92 35.87 2.70
N LEU A 8 8.38 36.06 3.92
CA LEU A 8 7.86 34.96 4.72
C LEU A 8 6.71 34.21 4.03
N ILE A 9 5.80 34.94 3.38
CA ILE A 9 4.69 34.33 2.62
C ILE A 9 5.22 33.51 1.44
N ILE A 10 6.19 34.04 0.69
CA ILE A 10 6.78 33.32 -0.46
C ILE A 10 7.44 32.02 0.00
N ILE A 11 8.21 32.06 1.08
CA ILE A 11 8.86 30.86 1.65
C ILE A 11 7.81 29.84 2.09
N PHE A 12 6.76 30.28 2.78
CA PHE A 12 5.71 29.38 3.27
C PHE A 12 4.94 28.72 2.12
N VAL A 13 4.60 29.48 1.07
CA VAL A 13 3.95 28.95 -0.13
C VAL A 13 4.86 27.96 -0.86
N ALA A 14 6.15 28.29 -1.01
CA ALA A 14 7.12 27.38 -1.62
C ALA A 14 7.24 26.06 -0.83
N LEU A 15 7.26 26.14 0.51
CA LEU A 15 7.29 24.97 1.38
C LEU A 15 6.05 24.08 1.18
N ILE A 16 4.85 24.66 1.13
CA ILE A 16 3.61 23.93 0.90
C ILE A 16 3.65 23.22 -0.47
N ILE A 17 4.11 23.90 -1.52
CA ILE A 17 4.21 23.32 -2.86
C ILE A 17 5.19 22.13 -2.86
N VAL A 18 6.36 22.28 -2.24
CA VAL A 18 7.34 21.18 -2.13
C VAL A 18 6.75 20.01 -1.36
N LEU A 19 6.08 20.25 -0.23
CA LEU A 19 5.44 19.19 0.55
C LEU A 19 4.34 18.49 -0.23
N ALA A 20 3.52 19.23 -0.98
CA ALA A 20 2.48 18.66 -1.85
C ALA A 20 3.08 17.81 -2.97
N ILE A 21 4.14 18.29 -3.64
CA ILE A 21 4.85 17.52 -4.67
C ILE A 21 5.44 16.24 -4.09
N LEU A 22 6.11 16.32 -2.94
CA LEU A 22 6.67 15.14 -2.27
C LEU A 22 5.58 14.13 -1.90
N PHE A 23 4.42 14.61 -1.43
CA PHE A 23 3.27 13.76 -1.12
C PHE A 23 2.69 13.09 -2.38
N ILE A 24 2.55 13.85 -3.48
CA ILE A 24 2.05 13.35 -4.76
C ILE A 24 3.01 12.31 -5.34
N LEU A 25 4.31 12.60 -5.42
CA LEU A 25 5.32 11.67 -5.94
C LEU A 25 5.36 10.35 -5.15
N ARG A 26 5.12 10.39 -3.84
CA ARG A 26 5.09 9.20 -3.00
C ARG A 26 3.87 8.29 -3.25
N SER A 27 2.83 8.84 -3.86
CA SER A 27 1.54 8.18 -4.12
C SER A 27 1.43 7.61 -5.54
N PHE A 28 2.27 8.04 -6.47
CA PHE A 28 2.20 7.59 -7.87
C PHE A 28 2.83 6.21 -8.13
N PHE A 29 3.78 5.77 -7.29
CA PHE A 29 4.48 4.49 -7.44
C PHE A 29 4.12 3.54 -6.30
N CYS A 30 2.93 2.96 -6.35
CA CYS A 30 2.49 1.93 -5.41
C CYS A 30 1.45 1.00 -6.03
N VAL A 31 1.31 -0.18 -5.43
CA VAL A 31 0.34 -1.21 -5.80
C VAL A 31 -0.97 -0.97 -5.04
N LYS A 32 -2.08 -0.87 -5.77
CA LYS A 32 -3.41 -0.58 -5.21
C LYS A 32 -3.99 -1.81 -4.52
N GLU A 33 -5.09 -1.59 -3.80
CA GLU A 33 -5.81 -2.68 -3.14
C GLU A 33 -6.29 -3.73 -4.15
N GLY A 34 -6.15 -5.00 -3.79
CA GLY A 34 -6.56 -6.13 -4.62
C GLY A 34 -5.63 -6.43 -5.81
N GLN A 35 -4.60 -5.61 -6.02
CA GLN A 35 -3.60 -5.87 -7.05
C GLN A 35 -2.51 -6.79 -6.51
N GLU A 36 -2.12 -7.75 -7.34
CA GLU A 36 -1.04 -8.68 -7.05
C GLU A 36 0.30 -8.17 -7.57
N PHE A 37 1.37 -8.56 -6.90
CA PHE A 37 2.74 -8.34 -7.34
C PHE A 37 3.65 -9.49 -6.88
N SER A 38 4.66 -9.80 -7.69
CA SER A 38 5.76 -10.68 -7.29
C SER A 38 7.02 -9.83 -7.15
N PRO A 39 7.73 -9.85 -6.00
CA PRO A 39 9.04 -9.26 -5.91
C PRO A 39 9.98 -10.05 -6.82
N ASP A 40 10.69 -9.35 -7.69
CA ASP A 40 11.73 -9.94 -8.52
C ASP A 40 12.84 -10.50 -7.59
N PRO A 41 13.31 -11.76 -7.78
CA PRO A 41 14.34 -12.35 -6.93
C PRO A 41 15.68 -11.60 -6.99
N PHE A 42 15.88 -10.85 -8.07
CA PHE A 42 16.93 -9.86 -8.24
C PHE A 42 16.27 -8.48 -8.30
N PRO A 43 15.95 -7.87 -7.15
CA PRO A 43 15.29 -6.57 -7.17
C PRO A 43 16.25 -5.57 -7.80
N ASP A 44 15.86 -5.01 -8.94
CA ASP A 44 16.44 -3.77 -9.40
C ASP A 44 16.37 -2.79 -8.22
N ILE A 45 17.51 -2.23 -7.83
CA ILE A 45 17.63 -1.38 -6.63
C ILE A 45 16.64 -0.19 -6.69
N PHE A 46 16.20 0.17 -7.91
CA PHE A 46 15.23 1.23 -8.19
C PHE A 46 13.76 0.77 -8.23
N LYS A 47 13.47 -0.53 -8.26
CA LYS A 47 12.11 -1.10 -8.40
C LYS A 47 11.62 -1.69 -7.08
N LYS A 48 11.62 -0.88 -6.02
CA LYS A 48 11.01 -1.27 -4.75
C LYS A 48 9.48 -1.23 -4.89
N VAL A 49 8.90 -2.37 -5.25
CA VAL A 49 7.44 -2.54 -5.27
C VAL A 49 6.90 -2.47 -3.83
N ARG A 50 5.88 -1.66 -3.63
CA ARG A 50 5.26 -1.42 -2.31
C ARG A 50 3.78 -1.15 -2.47
N CYS A 51 3.00 -1.61 -1.51
CA CYS A 51 1.59 -1.26 -1.43
C CYS A 51 1.39 0.23 -1.21
N CYS A 52 0.25 0.75 -1.67
CA CYS A 52 -0.16 2.12 -1.39
C CYS A 52 -0.36 2.33 0.12
N TRP A 53 -0.37 3.59 0.54
CA TRP A 53 -0.51 3.93 1.96
C TRP A 53 -1.76 3.30 2.57
N GLY A 54 -1.63 2.75 3.78
CA GLY A 54 -2.72 2.07 4.49
C GLY A 54 -2.93 0.61 4.09
N LEU A 55 -2.24 0.12 3.07
CA LEU A 55 -2.31 -1.28 2.64
C LEU A 55 -1.06 -2.05 3.08
N THR A 56 -1.27 -3.32 3.42
CA THR A 56 -0.22 -4.25 3.85
C THR A 56 -0.07 -5.37 2.81
N PRO A 57 1.16 -5.71 2.40
CA PRO A 57 1.37 -6.86 1.53
C PRO A 57 1.10 -8.16 2.31
N LYS A 58 0.25 -9.01 1.74
CA LYS A 58 -0.04 -10.36 2.24
C LYS A 58 0.16 -11.37 1.13
N ILE A 59 0.45 -12.62 1.46
CA ILE A 59 0.50 -13.67 0.43
C ILE A 59 -0.88 -13.73 -0.22
N ALA A 60 -0.93 -13.86 -1.54
CA ALA A 60 -2.17 -13.98 -2.31
C ALA A 60 -2.82 -15.38 -2.14
N ALA A 61 -3.02 -15.79 -0.88
CA ALA A 61 -3.66 -17.04 -0.51
C ALA A 61 -5.17 -16.94 -0.71
N ILE A 62 -5.77 -18.01 -1.22
CA ILE A 62 -7.21 -18.14 -1.42
C ILE A 62 -7.80 -19.09 -0.37
N ALA A 63 -9.00 -18.75 0.10
CA ALA A 63 -9.81 -19.63 0.93
C ALA A 63 -10.63 -20.55 0.02
N GLU A 64 -10.47 -21.86 0.19
CA GLU A 64 -11.20 -22.87 -0.56
C GLU A 64 -12.54 -23.19 0.12
N ASP A 65 -13.46 -23.83 -0.64
CA ASP A 65 -14.80 -24.20 -0.16
C ASP A 65 -14.77 -25.20 1.01
N ASP A 66 -13.75 -26.08 1.06
CA ASP A 66 -13.52 -27.02 2.17
C ASP A 66 -12.95 -26.35 3.43
N GLY A 67 -12.71 -25.05 3.32
CA GLY A 67 -12.18 -24.20 4.36
C GLY A 67 -10.67 -24.23 4.49
N SER A 68 -9.95 -24.91 3.61
CA SER A 68 -8.50 -24.88 3.52
C SER A 68 -7.98 -23.58 2.88
N CYS A 69 -6.67 -23.40 2.94
CA CYS A 69 -5.97 -22.26 2.34
C CYS A 69 -5.02 -22.75 1.26
N SER A 70 -5.27 -22.35 0.01
CA SER A 70 -4.35 -22.60 -1.10
C SER A 70 -3.39 -21.43 -1.25
N TYR A 71 -2.11 -21.76 -1.37
CA TYR A 71 -1.04 -20.79 -1.51
C TYR A 71 -0.45 -20.86 -2.92
N PRO A 72 -0.18 -19.71 -3.56
CA PRO A 72 0.46 -19.70 -4.87
C PRO A 72 1.89 -20.28 -4.78
N LEU A 73 2.35 -20.94 -5.85
CA LEU A 73 3.71 -21.48 -5.95
C LEU A 73 4.79 -20.39 -6.16
N CYS A 74 4.37 -19.14 -6.28
CA CYS A 74 5.24 -17.96 -6.36
C CYS A 74 5.23 -17.17 -5.06
N ASN A 75 6.24 -16.33 -4.86
CA ASN A 75 6.22 -15.27 -3.84
C ASN A 75 5.28 -14.12 -4.26
N CYS A 76 4.03 -14.45 -4.56
CA CYS A 76 3.02 -13.49 -5.01
C CYS A 76 2.30 -12.90 -3.81
N TYR A 77 2.24 -11.57 -3.77
CA TYR A 77 1.61 -10.80 -2.73
C TYR A 77 0.45 -10.01 -3.28
N ILE A 78 -0.57 -9.81 -2.46
CA ILE A 78 -1.70 -8.91 -2.70
C ILE A 78 -1.65 -7.77 -1.67
N CYS A 79 -1.99 -6.56 -2.11
CA CYS A 79 -2.11 -5.43 -1.20
C CYS A 79 -3.53 -5.34 -0.65
N ILE A 80 -3.68 -5.46 0.67
CA ILE A 80 -4.97 -5.45 1.36
C ILE A 80 -4.92 -4.65 2.67
N LYS A 81 -6.08 -4.30 3.22
CA LYS A 81 -6.20 -3.41 4.39
C LYS A 81 -6.34 -4.19 5.71
N CYS A 82 -5.56 -5.26 5.84
CA CYS A 82 -5.65 -6.14 6.99
C CYS A 82 -5.26 -5.46 8.30
N GLY A 83 -6.05 -5.67 9.35
CA GLY A 83 -5.96 -5.12 10.70
C GLY A 83 -6.91 -3.96 10.98
N ASP A 84 -7.93 -3.73 10.14
CA ASP A 84 -8.90 -2.63 10.32
C ASP A 84 -10.27 -3.07 10.87
N ASN A 85 -10.40 -4.36 11.24
CA ASN A 85 -11.62 -5.02 11.73
C ASN A 85 -12.75 -5.12 10.70
N ILE A 86 -12.47 -4.88 9.41
CA ILE A 86 -13.44 -5.03 8.34
C ILE A 86 -12.90 -6.09 7.38
N CYS A 87 -13.69 -7.13 7.12
CA CYS A 87 -13.31 -8.12 6.12
C CYS A 87 -13.65 -7.62 4.70
N GLY A 88 -12.68 -6.98 4.05
CA GLY A 88 -12.84 -6.34 2.73
C GLY A 88 -12.96 -7.32 1.56
N ASN A 89 -13.08 -6.81 0.33
CA ASN A 89 -13.33 -7.63 -0.87
C ASN A 89 -12.19 -8.63 -1.17
N TYR A 90 -10.94 -8.22 -0.97
CA TYR A 90 -9.74 -9.01 -1.31
C TYR A 90 -9.15 -9.77 -0.11
N GLU A 91 -9.87 -9.75 1.01
CA GLU A 91 -9.45 -10.32 2.27
C GLU A 91 -10.23 -11.60 2.52
N ASN A 92 -9.56 -12.58 3.12
CA ASN A 92 -10.11 -13.86 3.54
C ASN A 92 -9.32 -14.38 4.76
N LYS A 93 -9.73 -15.50 5.33
CA LYS A 93 -9.05 -16.08 6.51
C LYS A 93 -7.62 -16.48 6.28
N CYS A 94 -7.23 -16.73 5.02
CA CYS A 94 -5.90 -17.19 4.66
C CYS A 94 -4.91 -16.03 4.53
N ASN A 95 -5.34 -14.88 4.03
CA ASN A 95 -4.49 -13.70 3.86
C ASN A 95 -4.70 -12.61 4.92
N CYS A 96 -5.84 -12.60 5.62
CA CYS A 96 -6.16 -11.70 6.72
C CYS A 96 -7.03 -12.36 7.83
N PRO A 97 -6.47 -13.32 8.59
CA PRO A 97 -7.21 -14.00 9.66
C PRO A 97 -7.63 -13.07 10.82
N ALA A 98 -7.00 -11.91 10.96
CA ALA A 98 -7.35 -10.93 11.98
C ALA A 98 -8.78 -10.39 11.78
N ASP A 99 -9.14 -10.07 10.54
CA ASP A 99 -10.43 -9.45 10.21
C ASP A 99 -11.42 -10.47 9.61
N CYS A 100 -10.93 -11.51 8.93
CA CYS A 100 -11.73 -12.45 8.16
C CYS A 100 -11.73 -13.86 8.74
N LYS A 101 -12.41 -14.10 9.87
CA LYS A 101 -12.37 -15.43 10.52
C LYS A 101 -13.08 -16.54 9.73
N ASN A 102 -14.13 -16.20 8.98
CA ASN A 102 -15.06 -17.14 8.35
C ASN A 102 -15.24 -16.92 6.84
N LYS A 103 -14.32 -16.20 6.19
CA LYS A 103 -14.35 -15.90 4.76
C LYS A 103 -13.17 -16.56 4.05
#